data_AF-A0A7G8VCQ9-F1
#
_entry.id   AF-A0A7G8VCQ9-F1
#
_cell.length_a   1.000
_cell.length_b   1.000
_cell.length_c   1.000
_cell.angle_alpha   90.00
_cell.angle_beta   90.00
_cell.angle_gamma   90.00
#
_symmetry.space_group_name_H-M   'P 1'
#
loop_
_entity.id
_entity.type
_entity.pdbx_description
1 polymer ?
#
loop_
_entity_poly.entity_id
_entity_poly.type
_entity_poly.pdbx_seq_one_letter_code
_entity_poly.pdbx_strand_id
1 'polypeptide(L)' 'MSKHTFVDPVFDWCVNFLIHWAKVLGITYNEINVYVFCVLWPILTLVLCFLVVYQRTTIRALRARLPSR' A
#
# COMPACT_ATOMS: atom_id res chain seq x y z
N MET A 1 -28.16 -3.95 19.93
CA MET A 1 -27.19 -5.06 19.93
C MET A 1 -26.27 -4.85 18.72
N SER A 2 -25.27 -3.95 18.82
CA SER A 2 -24.36 -3.77 17.69
C SER A 2 -23.47 -5.01 17.62
N LYS A 3 -23.38 -5.61 16.44
CA LYS A 3 -22.48 -6.72 16.18
C LYS A 3 -21.07 -6.14 16.29
N HIS A 4 -20.42 -6.29 17.45
CA HIS A 4 -18.99 -6.01 17.58
C HIS A 4 -18.25 -7.06 16.75
N THR A 5 -18.16 -6.78 15.46
CA THR A 5 -17.29 -7.49 14.54
C THR A 5 -15.87 -6.98 14.78
N PHE A 6 -14.88 -7.87 14.70
CA PHE A 6 -13.46 -7.51 14.79
C PHE A 6 -13.06 -6.32 13.89
N VAL A 7 -13.85 -6.04 12.86
CA VAL A 7 -13.71 -4.89 11.97
C VAL A 7 -13.81 -3.54 12.68
N ASP A 8 -14.70 -3.37 13.67
CA ASP A 8 -14.95 -2.08 14.31
C ASP A 8 -13.71 -1.51 15.03
N PRO A 9 -13.01 -2.26 15.92
CA PRO A 9 -11.82 -1.74 16.57
C PRO A 9 -10.65 -1.49 15.60
N VAL A 10 -10.54 -2.29 14.53
CA VAL A 10 -9.51 -2.09 13.51
C VAL A 10 -9.80 -0.83 12.69
N PHE A 11 -11.06 -0.61 12.33
CA PHE A 11 -11.49 0.60 11.65
C PHE A 11 -11.23 1.84 12.50
N ASP A 12 -11.61 1.82 13.77
CA ASP A 12 -11.37 2.93 14.70
C ASP A 12 -9.86 3.22 14.86
N TRP A 13 -9.03 2.17 14.94
CA TRP A 13 -7.58 2.34 15.01
C TRP A 13 -7.01 2.99 13.74
N CYS A 14 -7.42 2.52 12.56
CA CYS A 14 -7.02 3.10 11.27
C CYS A 14 -7.42 4.57 11.19
N VAL A 15 -8.68 4.90 11.50
CA VAL A 15 -9.17 6.29 11.46
C VAL A 15 -8.39 7.18 12.43
N ASN A 16 -8.17 6.73 13.66
CA ASN A 16 -7.39 7.48 14.66
C ASN A 16 -5.95 7.72 14.21
N PHE A 17 -5.30 6.72 13.60
CA PHE A 17 -3.97 6.87 13.01
C PHE A 17 -3.95 7.94 11.92
N LEU A 18 -4.91 7.91 10.99
CA LEU A 18 -5.00 8.91 9.91
C LEU A 18 -5.29 10.31 10.45
N ILE A 19 -6.18 10.45 11.44
CA ILE A 19 -6.46 11.74 12.09
C ILE A 19 -5.21 12.28 12.79
N HIS A 20 -4.42 11.43 13.46
CA HIS A 20 -3.18 11.85 14.10
C HIS A 20 -2.20 12.42 13.07
N TRP A 21 -1.99 11.72 11.95
CA TRP A 21 -1.14 12.21 10.87
C TRP A 21 -1.69 13.45 10.18
N ALA A 22 -3.01 13.55 10.00
CA ALA A 22 -3.65 14.75 9.47
C ALA A 22 -3.32 15.98 10.34
N LYS A 23 -3.41 15.84 11.67
CA LYS A 23 -3.03 16.90 12.62
C LYS A 23 -1.54 17.25 12.54
N VAL A 24 -0.65 16.27 12.43
CA VAL A 24 0.80 16.49 12.29
C VAL A 24 1.13 17.24 11.00
N LEU A 25 0.46 16.90 9.90
CA LEU A 25 0.64 17.52 8.59
C LEU A 25 -0.12 18.85 8.45
N GLY A 26 -0.97 19.21 9.42
CA GLY A 26 -1.82 20.41 9.36
C GLY A 26 -2.92 20.35 8.29
N ILE A 27 -3.33 19.15 7.86
CA ILE A 27 -4.36 18.93 6.84
C ILE A 27 -5.62 18.30 7.45
N THR A 28 -6.72 18.31 6.70
CA THR A 28 -7.97 17.69 7.14
C THR A 28 -7.95 16.17 6.94
N TYR A 29 -8.81 15.47 7.69
CA TYR A 29 -9.02 14.02 7.52
C TYR A 29 -9.45 13.64 6.09
N ASN A 30 -10.23 14.50 5.44
CA ASN A 30 -10.68 14.24 4.07
C ASN A 30 -9.52 14.33 3.07
N GLU A 31 -8.61 15.30 3.26
CA GLU A 31 -7.44 15.46 2.40
C GLU A 31 -6.46 14.30 2.55
N ILE A 32 -6.12 13.89 3.78
CA ILE A 32 -5.21 12.76 3.99
C ILE A 32 -5.77 11.47 3.39
N ASN A 33 -7.08 11.25 3.45
CA ASN A 33 -7.72 10.10 2.82
C ASN A 33 -7.51 10.11 1.30
N VAL A 34 -7.74 11.25 0.63
CA VAL A 34 -7.54 11.36 -0.82
C VAL A 34 -6.08 11.13 -1.18
N TYR A 35 -5.12 11.68 -0.43
CA TYR A 35 -3.70 11.43 -0.67
C TYR A 35 -3.33 9.95 -0.50
N VAL A 36 -3.82 9.29 0.55
CA VAL A 36 -3.49 7.88 0.79
C VAL A 36 -4.11 6.96 -0.28
N PHE A 37 -5.41 7.12 -0.57
CA PHE A 37 -6.12 6.19 -1.44
C PHE A 37 -6.00 6.51 -2.92
N CYS A 38 -5.96 7.79 -3.32
CA CYS A 38 -5.94 8.18 -4.73
C CYS A 38 -4.53 8.48 -5.24
N VAL A 39 -3.56 8.74 -4.37
CA VAL A 39 -2.18 9.07 -4.80
C VAL A 39 -1.20 7.98 -4.36
N LEU A 40 -1.05 7.78 -3.06
CA LEU A 40 -0.07 6.84 -2.52
C LEU A 40 -0.36 5.40 -2.97
N TRP A 41 -1.63 4.98 -2.94
CA TRP A 41 -1.97 3.61 -3.27
C TRP A 41 -1.75 3.24 -4.75
N PRO A 42 -2.18 4.05 -5.73
CA PRO A 42 -1.83 3.84 -7.14
C PRO A 42 -0.33 3.87 -7.40
N ILE A 43 0.41 4.81 -6.79
CA ILE A 43 1.87 4.88 -6.95
C ILE A 43 2.54 3.60 -6.44
N LEU A 44 2.19 3.17 -5.23
CA LEU A 44 2.73 1.94 -4.65
C LEU A 44 2.41 0.72 -5.52
N THR A 45 1.17 0.64 -6.03
CA THR A 45 0.77 -0.44 -6.95
C THR A 45 1.59 -0.41 -8.24
N LEU A 46 1.78 0.75 -8.86
CA LEU A 46 2.59 0.91 -10.07
C LEU A 46 4.05 0.51 -9.84
N VAL A 47 4.63 0.94 -8.71
CA VAL A 47 6.01 0.57 -8.34
C VAL A 47 6.13 -0.94 -8.14
N LEU A 48 5.20 -1.57 -7.43
CA LEU A 48 5.20 -3.03 -7.25
C LEU A 48 5.05 -3.77 -8.58
N CYS A 49 4.14 -3.32 -9.46
CA CYS A 49 3.99 -3.87 -10.81
C CYS A 49 5.30 -3.78 -11.60
N PHE A 50 5.94 -2.60 -11.59
CA PHE A 50 7.23 -2.40 -12.25
C PHE A 50 8.31 -3.34 -11.69
N LEU A 51 8.44 -3.43 -10.36
CA LEU A 51 9.41 -4.30 -9.69
C LEU A 51 9.19 -5.78 -10.06
N VAL A 52 7.94 -6.24 -10.10
CA VAL A 52 7.62 -7.62 -10.48
C VAL A 52 8.02 -7.89 -11.94
N VAL A 53 7.75 -6.97 -12.86
CA VAL A 53 8.15 -7.11 -14.27
C VAL A 53 9.67 -7.12 -14.41
N TYR A 54 10.36 -6.21 -13.73
CA TYR A 54 11.81 -6.12 -13.72
C TYR A 54 12.47 -7.40 -13.14
N GLN A 55 11.97 -7.90 -12.02
CA GLN A 55 12.45 -9.13 -11.41
C GLN A 55 12.22 -10.33 -12.33
N ARG A 56 11.06 -10.43 -12.98
CA ARG A 56 10.76 -11.52 -13.92
C ARG A 56 11.69 -11.52 -15.12
N THR A 57 11.96 -10.37 -15.72
CA THR A 57 12.86 -10.26 -16.88
C THR A 57 14.31 -10.63 -16.49
N THR A 58 14.77 -10.15 -15.33
CA THR A 58 16.09 -10.49 -14.79
C THR A 58 16.23 -11.98 -14.48
N ILE A 59 15.25 -12.59 -13.81
CA ILE A 59 15.26 -14.03 -13.50
C ILE A 59 15.28 -14.88 -14.78
N ARG A 60 14.52 -14.49 -15.81
CA ARG A 60 14.52 -15.19 -17.10
C ARG A 60 15.88 -15.11 -17.79
N ALA A 61 16.50 -13.93 -17.81
CA ALA A 61 17.82 -13.73 -18.39
C ALA A 61 18.91 -14.53 -17.65
N LEU A 62 18.85 -14.59 -16.32
CA LEU A 62 19.77 -15.40 -15.51
C LEU A 62 19.56 -16.90 -15.72
N ARG A 63 18.31 -17.37 -15.79
CA ARG A 63 18.00 -18.79 -16.07
C ARG A 63 18.52 -19.24 -17.43
N ALA A 64 18.45 -18.40 -18.45
CA ALA A 64 19.00 -18.71 -19.78
C ALA A 64 20.53 -18.83 -19.80
N ARG A 65 21.23 -18.24 -18.81
CA ARG A 65 22.69 -18.28 -18.70
C ARG A 65 23.20 -19.41 -17.80
N LEU A 66 22.31 -20.12 -17.10
CA LEU A 66 22.73 -21.23 -16.26
C LEU A 66 23.03 -22.46 -17.14
N PRO A 67 24.22 -23.07 -17.01
CA PRO A 67 24.51 -24.34 -17.66
C PRO A 67 23.55 -25.40 -17.11
N SER A 68 22.83 -26.09 -17.99
CA SER A 68 22.08 -27.28 -17.61
C SER A 68 23.09 -28.35 -17.16
N ARG A 69 23.22 -28.53 -15.85
CA ARG A 69 23.95 -29.68 -15.27
C ARG A 69 23.07 -30.91 -15.30
#